data_AF-A0A418NT70-F1
#
_entry.id   AF-A0A418NT70-F1
#
_cell.length_a   1.000
_cell.length_b   1.000
_cell.length_c   1.000
_cell.angle_alpha   90.00
_cell.angle_beta   90.00
_cell.angle_gamma   90.00
#
_symmetry.space_group_name_H-M   'P 1'
#
loop_
_entity.id
_entity.type
_entity.pdbx_description
1 polymer ?
#
loop_
_entity_poly.entity_id
_entity_poly.type
_entity_poly.pdbx_seq_one_letter_code
_entity_poly.pdbx_strand_id
1 'polypeptide(L)' 'MKKIMLVAAPLAFALSACGGAADDAGEQAEDVAEAEAEVMDAEAGVAEAEAEVAEEMGDEAMEANMEAQAEELEETADEI' A
#
# COMPACT_ATOMS: atom_id res chain seq x y z
N MET A 1 -20.83 -49.60 -32.38
CA MET A 1 -20.89 -49.02 -31.03
C MET A 1 -19.49 -48.53 -30.65
N LYS A 2 -19.21 -47.23 -30.84
CA LYS A 2 -17.90 -46.62 -30.57
C LYS A 2 -17.79 -46.37 -29.07
N LYS A 3 -16.94 -47.13 -28.38
CA LYS A 3 -16.56 -46.90 -26.98
C LYS A 3 -15.50 -45.80 -26.97
N ILE A 4 -15.92 -44.55 -26.87
CA ILE A 4 -15.02 -43.43 -26.63
C ILE A 4 -14.83 -43.38 -25.11
N MET A 5 -13.69 -43.90 -24.68
CA MET A 5 -13.27 -43.88 -23.28
C MET A 5 -13.03 -42.44 -22.83
N LEU A 6 -13.63 -42.13 -21.68
CA LEU A 6 -13.49 -40.94 -20.85
C LEU A 6 -12.01 -40.59 -20.54
N VAL A 7 -11.34 -39.90 -21.45
CA VAL A 7 -10.08 -39.18 -21.16
C VAL A 7 -10.33 -37.70 -21.44
N ALA A 8 -11.18 -37.09 -20.62
CA ALA A 8 -11.35 -35.65 -20.60
C ALA A 8 -11.66 -35.27 -19.16
N ALA A 9 -10.61 -35.07 -18.36
CA ALA A 9 -10.50 -34.00 -17.37
C ALA A 9 -9.46 -34.35 -16.30
N PRO A 10 -8.19 -33.99 -16.55
CA PRO A 10 -7.38 -33.33 -15.53
C PRO A 10 -7.27 -31.82 -15.79
N LEU A 11 -7.80 -31.31 -16.90
CA LEU A 11 -7.71 -29.88 -17.27
C LEU A 11 -8.59 -28.95 -16.43
N ALA A 12 -9.52 -29.47 -15.63
CA ALA A 12 -10.35 -28.63 -14.75
C ALA A 12 -9.58 -28.05 -13.55
N PHE A 13 -8.41 -28.62 -13.21
CA PHE A 13 -7.54 -28.11 -12.13
C PHE A 13 -6.39 -27.22 -12.65
N ALA A 14 -6.28 -27.03 -13.97
CA ALA A 14 -5.23 -26.20 -14.55
C ALA A 14 -5.63 -24.70 -14.68
N LEU A 15 -6.92 -24.38 -14.55
CA LEU A 15 -7.44 -23.00 -14.69
C LEU A 15 -7.57 -22.25 -13.36
N SER A 16 -7.45 -22.92 -12.21
CA SER A 16 -7.50 -22.25 -10.90
C SER A 16 -6.12 -21.79 -10.39
N ALA A 17 -5.06 -22.03 -11.17
CA ALA A 17 -3.67 -21.77 -10.78
C ALA A 17 -2.95 -20.80 -11.73
N CYS A 18 -3.69 -20.08 -12.58
CA CYS A 18 -3.13 -19.15 -13.55
C CYS A 18 -4.05 -17.92 -13.64
N GLY A 19 -3.88 -16.96 -12.73
CA GLY A 19 -4.55 -15.64 -12.76
C GLY A 19 -6.06 -15.68 -12.58
N GLY A 20 -6.53 -16.04 -11.38
CA GLY A 20 -7.95 -15.91 -11.04
C GLY A 20 -8.24 -14.52 -10.50
N ALA A 21 -9.48 -14.01 -10.66
CA ALA A 21 -9.89 -12.67 -10.19
C ALA A 21 -9.65 -12.40 -8.68
N ALA A 22 -9.33 -13.41 -7.89
CA ALA A 22 -8.92 -13.26 -6.49
C ALA A 22 -7.43 -12.85 -6.34
N ASP A 23 -6.57 -13.27 -7.28
CA ASP A 23 -5.16 -12.85 -7.39
C ASP A 23 -5.11 -11.36 -7.79
N ASP A 24 -5.79 -10.99 -8.88
CA ASP A 24 -5.88 -9.58 -9.34
C ASP A 24 -6.50 -8.64 -8.28
N ALA A 25 -7.39 -9.15 -7.42
CA ALA A 25 -8.00 -8.36 -6.35
C ALA A 25 -7.09 -8.21 -5.12
N GLY A 26 -6.18 -9.17 -4.89
CA GLY A 26 -5.12 -9.06 -3.89
C GLY A 26 -4.05 -8.08 -4.33
N GLU A 27 -3.60 -8.18 -5.59
CA GLU A 27 -2.62 -7.27 -6.19
C GLU A 27 -3.13 -5.81 -6.17
N GLN A 28 -4.39 -5.57 -6.56
CA GLN A 28 -4.98 -4.22 -6.47
C GLN A 28 -5.12 -3.69 -5.04
N ALA A 29 -5.24 -4.57 -4.04
CA ALA A 29 -5.32 -4.12 -2.64
C ALA A 29 -3.92 -3.75 -2.12
N GLU A 30 -2.88 -4.50 -2.50
CA GLU A 30 -1.48 -4.15 -2.22
C GLU A 30 -1.08 -2.85 -2.93
N ASP A 31 -1.43 -2.68 -4.21
CA ASP A 31 -1.15 -1.43 -4.96
C ASP A 31 -1.78 -0.19 -4.30
N VAL A 32 -2.99 -0.33 -3.74
CA VAL A 32 -3.67 0.77 -3.03
C VAL A 32 -2.99 1.05 -1.70
N ALA A 33 -2.61 0.01 -0.95
CA ALA A 33 -1.89 0.16 0.31
C ALA A 33 -0.52 0.84 0.09
N GLU A 34 0.23 0.43 -0.93
CA GLU A 34 1.50 1.07 -1.32
C GLU A 34 1.28 2.54 -1.69
N ALA A 35 0.25 2.85 -2.48
CA ALA A 35 -0.06 4.23 -2.83
C ALA A 35 -0.51 5.08 -1.61
N GLU A 36 -1.22 4.49 -0.64
CA GLU A 36 -1.59 5.15 0.60
C GLU A 36 -0.35 5.44 1.47
N ALA A 37 0.59 4.49 1.56
CA ALA A 37 1.86 4.69 2.25
C ALA A 37 2.71 5.79 1.60
N GLU A 38 2.83 5.81 0.27
CA GLU A 38 3.55 6.88 -0.45
C GLU A 38 2.94 8.27 -0.22
N VAL A 39 1.61 8.37 -0.09
CA VAL A 39 0.94 9.64 0.23
C VAL A 39 1.26 10.06 1.65
N MET A 40 1.23 9.15 2.63
CA MET A 40 1.58 9.46 4.02
C MET A 40 3.04 9.92 4.17
N ASP A 41 3.99 9.26 3.49
CA ASP A 41 5.39 9.68 3.45
C ASP A 41 5.55 11.10 2.86
N ALA A 42 4.82 11.40 1.78
CA ALA A 42 4.81 12.75 1.21
C ALA A 42 4.20 13.79 2.16
N GLU A 43 3.14 13.45 2.91
CA GLU A 43 2.55 14.32 3.91
C GLU A 43 3.49 14.55 5.11
N ALA A 44 4.26 13.53 5.52
CA ALA A 44 5.30 13.65 6.53
C ALA A 44 6.36 14.67 6.11
N GLY A 45 6.88 14.56 4.88
CA GLY A 45 7.85 15.53 4.35
C GLY A 45 7.30 16.97 4.24
N VAL A 46 5.99 17.14 4.06
CA VAL A 46 5.35 18.46 4.15
C VAL A 46 5.32 18.96 5.59
N ALA A 47 4.98 18.11 6.56
CA ALA A 47 4.99 18.48 7.98
C ALA A 47 6.40 18.84 8.46
N GLU A 48 7.45 18.12 8.05
CA GLU A 48 8.85 18.50 8.33
C GLU A 48 9.18 19.89 7.77
N ALA A 49 8.80 20.17 6.53
CA ALA A 49 9.01 21.48 5.93
C ALA A 49 8.24 22.60 6.67
N GLU A 50 7.03 22.32 7.17
CA GLU A 50 6.29 23.26 8.01
C GLU A 50 6.95 23.46 9.39
N ALA A 51 7.58 22.42 9.95
CA ALA A 51 8.38 22.53 11.16
C ALA A 51 9.60 23.45 10.97
N GLU A 52 10.34 23.31 9.87
CA GLU A 52 11.46 24.20 9.53
C GLU A 52 11.01 25.67 9.42
N VAL A 53 9.82 25.91 8.84
CA VAL A 53 9.25 27.26 8.77
C VAL A 53 8.88 27.78 10.16
N ALA A 54 8.33 26.93 11.03
CA ALA A 54 8.01 27.29 12.41
C ALA A 54 9.26 27.61 13.24
N GLU A 55 10.34 26.84 13.06
CA GLU A 55 11.66 27.11 13.67
C GLU A 55 12.16 28.51 13.26
N GLU A 56 12.13 28.84 11.96
CA GLU A 56 12.57 30.15 11.47
C GLU A 56 11.71 31.31 12.04
N MET A 57 10.43 31.07 12.31
CA MET A 57 9.54 32.02 12.97
C MET A 57 9.70 32.09 14.51
N GLY A 58 10.44 31.15 15.10
CA GLY A 58 10.63 31.01 16.55
C GLY A 58 9.38 30.50 17.28
N ASP A 59 8.52 29.72 16.60
CA ASP A 59 7.34 29.08 17.18
C ASP A 59 7.64 27.62 17.56
N GLU A 60 8.39 27.45 18.65
CA GLU A 60 8.84 26.13 19.16
C GLU A 60 7.68 25.14 19.42
N ALA A 61 6.48 25.64 19.71
CA ALA A 61 5.32 24.79 19.96
C ALA A 61 4.75 24.22 18.67
N MET A 62 4.75 25.03 17.60
CA MET A 62 4.32 24.59 16.28
C MET A 62 5.35 23.65 15.65
N GLU A 63 6.65 23.97 15.75
CA GLU A 63 7.77 23.12 15.32
C GLU A 63 7.63 21.70 15.90
N ALA A 64 7.60 21.59 17.23
CA ALA A 64 7.49 20.28 17.89
C ALA A 64 6.20 19.52 17.56
N ASN A 65 5.11 20.23 17.21
CA ASN A 65 3.87 19.59 16.81
C ASN A 65 3.96 19.02 15.39
N MET A 66 4.60 19.74 14.48
CA MET A 66 4.77 19.31 13.10
C MET A 66 5.81 18.19 12.97
N GLU A 67 6.92 18.24 13.73
CA GLU A 67 7.87 17.14 13.82
C GLU A 67 7.21 15.86 14.32
N ALA A 68 6.41 15.94 15.40
CA ALA A 68 5.72 14.76 15.93
C ALA A 68 4.68 14.20 14.94
N GLN A 69 4.06 15.06 14.13
CA GLN A 69 3.13 14.62 13.09
C GLN A 69 3.87 13.94 11.93
N ALA A 70 5.04 14.46 11.52
CA ALA A 70 5.88 13.83 10.52
C ALA A 70 6.32 12.42 10.97
N GLU A 71 6.83 12.28 12.21
CA GLU A 71 7.21 10.98 12.76
C GLU A 71 6.04 9.97 12.80
N GLU A 72 4.84 10.41 13.19
CA GLU A 72 3.65 9.54 13.22
C GLU A 72 3.25 9.07 11.82
N LEU A 73 3.33 9.95 10.82
CA LEU A 73 3.01 9.63 9.43
C LEU A 73 4.03 8.67 8.82
N GLU A 74 5.34 8.88 9.06
CA GLU A 74 6.39 7.96 8.60
C GLU A 74 6.25 6.58 9.25
N GLU A 75 6.05 6.52 10.57
CA GLU A 75 5.88 5.23 11.27
C GLU A 75 4.64 4.49 10.77
N THR A 76 3.55 5.21 10.48
CA THR A 76 2.34 4.60 9.93
C THR A 76 2.55 4.11 8.50
N ALA A 77 3.26 4.87 7.65
CA ALA A 77 3.58 4.47 6.29
C ALA A 77 4.47 3.22 6.25
N ASP A 78 5.44 3.11 7.16
CA ASP A 78 6.34 1.95 7.28
C ASP A 78 5.63 0.66 7.75
N GLU A 79 4.47 0.80 8.42
CA GLU A 79 3.67 -0.34 8.89
C GLU A 79 2.67 -0.87 7.85
N ILE A 80 2.47 -0.17 6.74
CA ILE A 80 1.54 -0.52 5.63
C ILE A 80 2.26 -1.34 4.57
#